data_AF-A0A8S3TDQ2-F1
#
_entry.id   AF-A0A8S3TDQ2-F1
#
_cell.length_a   1.000
_cell.length_b   1.000
_cell.length_c   1.000
_cell.angle_alpha   90.00
_cell.angle_beta   90.00
_cell.angle_gamma   90.00
#
_symmetry.space_group_name_H-M   'P 1'
#
loop_
_entity.id
_entity.type
_entity.pdbx_description
1 polymer ?
#
loop_
_entity_poly.entity_id
_entity_poly.type
_entity_poly.pdbx_seq_one_letter_code
_entity_poly.pdbx_strand_id
1 'polypeptide(L)'
;MFGHLYLMILLHAASASVFSNLPGLDRFCSLSDNVIQCNIHVVNFLDFRDIRKLLSDLSGTTVVILNITCGDVGQLRLPWPMKSRNINELWVDGCHVHGFHEFDSSMSDVPDRMVKLKLQNSVIESSVFDTLSIFSKESFDCGQQTLSALVMQNISYELILEPKDITSLESKGVIMDAGDVLLPNKEPSTKMCNYKDLEKIDISNSIDGMTYFILPLQNSEFPKLTLF
;
A
#
# COMPACT_ATOMS: atom_id res chain seq x y z
N MET A 1 -12.97 48.56 -34.28
CA MET A 1 -11.89 48.47 -33.29
C MET A 1 -12.45 47.69 -32.11
N PHE A 2 -12.02 46.41 -31.96
CA PHE A 2 -12.26 45.41 -30.89
C PHE A 2 -13.71 45.18 -30.37
N GLY A 3 -14.22 43.97 -30.22
CA GLY A 3 -13.60 42.64 -30.32
C GLY A 3 -14.66 41.55 -30.18
N HIS A 4 -14.37 40.41 -30.81
CA HIS A 4 -15.10 39.16 -30.68
C HIS A 4 -15.02 38.65 -29.23
N LEU A 5 -16.18 38.45 -28.60
CA LEU A 5 -16.29 37.63 -27.39
C LEU A 5 -16.89 36.29 -27.82
N TYR A 6 -15.99 35.34 -28.12
CA TYR A 6 -16.30 33.94 -28.30
C TYR A 6 -15.95 33.21 -26.99
N LEU A 7 -16.76 32.19 -26.70
CA LEU A 7 -16.34 30.90 -26.13
C LEU A 7 -16.38 30.69 -24.60
N MET A 8 -16.89 29.49 -24.30
CA MET A 8 -16.75 28.68 -23.09
C MET A 8 -17.71 28.93 -21.93
N ILE A 9 -18.98 28.58 -22.14
CA ILE A 9 -19.82 28.05 -21.07
C ILE A 9 -20.45 26.74 -21.56
N LEU A 10 -20.35 25.70 -20.72
CA LEU A 10 -21.00 24.38 -20.76
C LEU A 10 -20.22 23.22 -21.38
N LEU A 11 -19.24 22.71 -20.63
CA LEU A 11 -18.84 21.30 -20.61
C LEU A 11 -18.23 20.97 -19.23
N HIS A 12 -19.04 21.10 -18.15
CA HIS A 12 -18.65 20.73 -16.78
C HIS A 12 -19.75 19.99 -16.00
N ALA A 13 -20.83 19.57 -16.66
CA ALA A 13 -22.00 19.00 -15.97
C ALA A 13 -21.93 17.48 -15.71
N ALA A 14 -20.98 16.76 -16.32
CA ALA A 14 -20.92 15.30 -16.21
C ALA A 14 -19.99 14.77 -15.09
N SER A 15 -19.07 15.59 -14.57
CA SER A 15 -18.16 15.19 -13.49
C SER A 15 -18.75 15.40 -12.09
N ALA A 16 -19.81 16.20 -11.94
CA ALA A 16 -20.36 16.56 -10.63
C ALA A 16 -21.15 15.42 -9.94
N SER A 17 -21.73 14.47 -10.68
CA SER A 17 -22.66 13.47 -10.12
C SER A 17 -21.98 12.30 -9.41
N VAL A 18 -20.69 12.07 -9.65
CA VAL A 18 -19.93 11.01 -8.94
C VAL A 18 -19.43 11.54 -7.60
N PHE A 19 -18.99 12.80 -7.55
CA PHE A 19 -18.47 13.43 -6.33
C PHE A 19 -19.55 13.84 -5.33
N SER A 20 -20.80 14.05 -5.76
CA SER A 20 -21.91 14.35 -4.86
C SER A 20 -22.20 13.23 -3.85
N ASN A 21 -21.77 11.99 -4.14
CA ASN A 21 -21.97 10.83 -3.27
C ASN A 21 -20.78 10.55 -2.33
N LEU A 22 -19.68 11.31 -2.45
CA LEU A 22 -18.45 11.10 -1.68
C LEU A 22 -17.96 12.42 -1.06
N PRO A 23 -18.69 12.97 -0.08
CA PRO A 23 -18.32 14.24 0.56
C PRO A 23 -16.91 14.15 1.17
N GLY A 24 -16.01 15.03 0.72
CA GLY A 24 -14.63 15.13 1.21
C GLY A 24 -13.56 14.68 0.19
N LEU A 25 -13.89 13.79 -0.74
CA LEU A 25 -12.96 13.37 -1.81
C LEU A 25 -12.88 14.39 -2.95
N ASP A 26 -13.94 15.18 -3.16
CA ASP A 26 -14.02 16.28 -4.13
C ASP A 26 -12.89 17.32 -4.00
N ARG A 27 -12.35 17.47 -2.78
CA ARG A 27 -11.24 18.40 -2.51
C ARG A 27 -9.88 17.89 -2.98
N PHE A 28 -9.76 16.58 -3.18
CA PHE A 28 -8.48 15.92 -3.43
C PHE A 28 -8.47 15.17 -4.76
N CYS A 29 -9.63 14.98 -5.38
CA CYS A 29 -9.77 14.09 -6.52
C CYS A 29 -10.40 14.78 -7.73
N SER A 30 -9.96 14.36 -8.92
CA SER A 30 -10.52 14.76 -10.21
C SER A 30 -10.99 13.54 -10.98
N LEU A 31 -12.11 13.65 -11.70
CA LEU A 31 -12.65 12.59 -12.56
C LEU A 31 -12.43 12.95 -14.04
N SER A 32 -11.79 12.05 -14.78
CA SER A 32 -11.68 12.11 -16.25
C SER A 32 -11.84 10.69 -16.81
N ASP A 33 -12.71 10.49 -17.78
CA ASP A 33 -12.85 9.21 -18.51
C ASP A 33 -12.95 7.94 -17.63
N ASN A 34 -13.79 7.99 -16.58
CA ASN A 34 -13.95 6.93 -15.57
C ASN A 34 -12.71 6.65 -14.70
N VAL A 35 -11.70 7.51 -14.76
CA VAL A 35 -10.54 7.51 -13.88
C VAL A 35 -10.69 8.60 -12.83
N ILE A 36 -10.72 8.22 -11.56
CA ILE A 36 -10.60 9.12 -10.42
C ILE A 36 -9.13 9.18 -10.04
N GLN A 37 -8.53 10.36 -10.18
CA GLN A 37 -7.18 10.61 -9.69
C GLN A 37 -7.26 11.45 -8.42
N CYS A 38 -6.74 10.91 -7.32
CA CYS A 38 -6.74 11.54 -6.01
C CYS A 38 -5.31 11.90 -5.60
N ASN A 39 -5.12 13.12 -5.09
CA ASN A 39 -3.86 13.58 -4.52
C ASN A 39 -4.13 14.03 -3.08
N ILE A 40 -3.72 13.20 -2.12
CA ILE A 40 -3.96 13.41 -0.70
C ILE A 40 -2.66 13.82 -0.03
N HIS A 41 -2.68 14.95 0.66
CA HIS A 41 -1.57 15.40 1.49
C HIS A 41 -1.89 15.14 2.97
N VAL A 42 -1.10 14.29 3.62
CA VAL A 42 -1.29 13.84 5.00
C VAL A 42 -0.42 14.68 5.93
N VAL A 43 -1.07 15.48 6.77
CA VAL A 43 -0.38 16.34 7.75
C VAL A 43 -0.14 15.60 9.06
N ASN A 44 -1.09 14.77 9.49
CA ASN A 44 -1.05 14.08 10.79
C ASN A 44 -1.10 12.56 10.60
N PHE A 45 -2.28 12.04 10.28
CA PHE A 45 -2.51 10.60 10.20
C PHE A 45 -3.59 10.29 9.16
N LEU A 46 -3.40 9.23 8.39
CA LEU A 46 -4.37 8.68 7.45
C LEU A 46 -4.45 7.16 7.63
N ASP A 47 -5.65 6.63 7.86
CA ASP A 47 -5.88 5.19 7.82
C ASP A 47 -6.36 4.77 6.43
N PHE A 48 -5.60 3.92 5.76
CA PHE A 48 -5.97 3.44 4.43
C PHE A 48 -7.32 2.67 4.42
N ARG A 49 -7.77 2.13 5.56
CA ARG A 49 -9.10 1.50 5.70
C ARG A 49 -10.23 2.49 5.49
N ASP A 50 -10.05 3.75 5.88
CA ASP A 50 -11.05 4.79 5.65
C ASP A 50 -11.19 5.10 4.17
N ILE A 51 -10.07 5.10 3.44
CA ILE A 51 -10.06 5.25 1.97
C ILE A 51 -10.78 4.07 1.32
N ARG A 52 -10.48 2.83 1.73
CA ARG A 52 -11.17 1.64 1.21
C ARG A 52 -12.69 1.74 1.40
N LYS A 53 -13.13 2.19 2.58
CA LYS A 53 -14.54 2.38 2.91
C LYS A 53 -15.17 3.48 2.05
N LEU A 54 -14.48 4.59 1.81
CA LEU A 54 -14.98 5.63 0.91
C LEU A 54 -15.11 5.12 -0.53
N LEU A 55 -14.17 4.29 -0.99
CA LEU A 55 -14.17 3.78 -2.36
C LEU A 55 -15.07 2.55 -2.57
N SER A 56 -15.64 1.96 -1.51
CA SER A 56 -16.50 0.77 -1.63
C SER A 56 -17.80 1.03 -2.37
N ASP A 57 -18.26 2.28 -2.35
CA ASP A 57 -19.55 2.70 -2.90
C ASP A 57 -19.45 3.12 -4.38
N LEU A 58 -18.24 3.18 -4.92
CA LEU A 58 -18.00 3.49 -6.33
C LEU A 58 -18.37 2.29 -7.23
N SER A 59 -18.89 2.61 -8.42
CA SER A 59 -19.20 1.60 -9.44
C SER A 59 -17.96 0.79 -9.80
N GLY A 60 -18.12 -0.51 -10.04
CA GLY A 60 -17.00 -1.43 -10.27
C GLY A 60 -16.22 -1.22 -11.59
N THR A 61 -16.62 -0.27 -12.43
CA THR A 61 -15.90 0.12 -13.67
C THR A 61 -15.03 1.35 -13.48
N THR A 62 -15.12 2.04 -12.33
CA THR A 62 -14.32 3.22 -12.04
C THR A 62 -12.91 2.82 -11.60
N VAL A 63 -11.91 3.41 -12.24
CA VAL A 63 -10.50 3.21 -11.91
C VAL A 63 -10.05 4.32 -10.97
N VAL A 64 -9.34 3.99 -9.89
CA VAL A 64 -8.82 4.96 -8.94
C VAL A 64 -7.29 4.92 -8.92
N ILE A 65 -6.68 6.08 -9.14
CA ILE A 65 -5.24 6.33 -8.96
C ILE A 65 -5.10 7.19 -7.71
N LEU A 66 -4.40 6.67 -6.71
CA LEU A 66 -4.26 7.31 -5.41
C LEU A 66 -2.81 7.70 -5.17
N ASN A 67 -2.57 9.01 -5.09
CA ASN A 67 -1.28 9.60 -4.71
C ASN A 67 -1.39 10.12 -3.29
N ILE A 68 -0.60 9.58 -2.37
CA ILE A 68 -0.51 9.98 -0.97
C ILE A 68 0.87 10.55 -0.73
N THR A 69 0.93 11.80 -0.27
CA THR A 69 2.16 12.43 0.20
C THR A 69 2.03 12.80 1.65
N CYS A 70 3.07 12.60 2.46
CA CYS A 70 3.08 13.01 3.85
C CYS A 70 3.94 14.26 4.04
N GLY A 71 3.53 15.15 4.96
CA GLY A 71 4.42 16.18 5.51
C GLY A 71 5.41 15.58 6.52
N ASP A 72 6.26 16.41 7.11
CA ASP A 72 7.37 15.98 8.00
C ASP A 72 6.96 15.02 9.14
N VAL A 73 5.71 15.11 9.60
CA VAL A 73 5.16 14.27 10.68
C VAL A 73 3.95 13.42 10.23
N GLY A 74 3.70 13.37 8.92
CA GLY A 74 2.56 12.66 8.36
C GLY A 74 2.71 11.14 8.44
N GLN A 75 1.70 10.49 9.00
CA GLN A 75 1.66 9.04 9.19
C GLN A 75 0.59 8.39 8.33
N LEU A 76 0.89 7.22 7.78
CA LEU A 76 -0.03 6.41 6.99
C LEU A 76 -0.14 5.02 7.61
N ARG A 77 -1.34 4.60 8.02
CA ARG A 77 -1.59 3.18 8.34
C ARG A 77 -1.94 2.44 7.06
N LEU A 78 -1.15 1.43 6.71
CA LEU A 78 -1.30 0.68 5.45
C LEU A 78 -1.29 -0.83 5.70
N PRO A 79 -2.41 -1.42 6.16
CA PRO A 79 -2.46 -2.83 6.53
C PRO A 79 -2.44 -3.78 5.34
N TRP A 80 -1.83 -4.95 5.53
CA TRP A 80 -1.78 -6.03 4.56
C TRP A 80 -3.03 -6.92 4.65
N PRO A 81 -3.65 -7.33 3.53
CA PRO A 81 -3.32 -6.96 2.17
C PRO A 81 -3.87 -5.57 1.82
N MET A 82 -3.19 -4.85 0.91
CA MET A 82 -3.60 -3.51 0.43
C MET A 82 -4.75 -3.53 -0.60
N LYS A 83 -5.60 -4.56 -0.59
CA LYS A 83 -6.68 -4.73 -1.57
C LYS A 83 -7.73 -3.63 -1.44
N SER A 84 -8.30 -3.24 -2.58
CA SER A 84 -9.41 -2.29 -2.67
C SER A 84 -10.15 -2.49 -3.99
N ARG A 85 -11.48 -2.31 -3.98
CA ARG A 85 -12.36 -2.63 -5.13
C ARG A 85 -12.05 -1.84 -6.40
N ASN A 86 -11.52 -0.63 -6.27
CA ASN A 86 -11.39 0.31 -7.39
C ASN A 86 -9.99 0.94 -7.51
N ILE A 87 -9.08 0.71 -6.55
CA ILE A 87 -7.71 1.22 -6.64
C ILE A 87 -6.91 0.37 -7.61
N ASN A 88 -6.47 1.00 -8.69
CA ASN A 88 -5.57 0.41 -9.67
C ASN A 88 -4.11 0.79 -9.42
N GLU A 89 -3.87 2.02 -8.96
CA GLU A 89 -2.53 2.50 -8.64
C GLU A 89 -2.51 3.16 -7.26
N LEU A 90 -1.53 2.78 -6.43
CA LEU A 90 -1.27 3.40 -5.13
C LEU A 90 0.17 3.90 -5.09
N TRP A 91 0.34 5.21 -5.00
CA TRP A 91 1.63 5.87 -4.88
C TRP A 91 1.72 6.57 -3.52
N VAL A 92 2.74 6.25 -2.74
CA VAL A 92 2.99 6.77 -1.40
C VAL A 92 4.39 7.37 -1.37
N ASP A 93 4.51 8.62 -0.91
CA ASP A 93 5.78 9.33 -0.86
C ASP A 93 5.96 10.10 0.46
N GLY A 94 7.15 9.99 1.05
CA GLY A 94 7.52 10.78 2.23
C GLY A 94 6.84 10.40 3.54
N CYS A 95 6.26 9.20 3.66
CA CYS A 95 5.40 8.84 4.79
C CYS A 95 6.11 8.01 5.87
N HIS A 96 5.68 8.18 7.12
CA HIS A 96 5.88 7.17 8.16
C HIS A 96 4.73 6.15 8.08
N VAL A 97 5.02 4.95 7.59
CA VAL A 97 4.04 3.90 7.31
C VAL A 97 3.95 2.93 8.47
N HIS A 98 2.76 2.81 9.06
CA HIS A 98 2.47 1.91 10.17
C HIS A 98 1.59 0.73 9.72
N GLY A 99 1.68 -0.38 10.46
CA GLY A 99 0.83 -1.55 10.24
C GLY A 99 1.07 -2.25 8.91
N PHE A 100 2.23 -2.05 8.26
CA PHE A 100 2.52 -2.65 6.95
C PHE A 100 2.40 -4.18 6.94
N HIS A 101 2.72 -4.82 8.07
CA HIS A 101 2.59 -6.27 8.28
C HIS A 101 1.34 -6.66 9.09
N GLU A 102 0.50 -5.70 9.46
CA GLU A 102 -0.76 -5.98 10.15
C GLU A 102 -1.73 -6.66 9.18
N PHE A 103 -2.13 -7.90 9.50
CA PHE A 103 -3.04 -8.66 8.66
C PHE A 103 -4.51 -8.27 8.88
N ASP A 104 -5.14 -7.70 7.86
CA ASP A 104 -6.56 -7.37 7.78
C ASP A 104 -7.35 -8.49 7.07
N SER A 105 -7.88 -9.42 7.85
CA SER A 105 -8.65 -10.57 7.34
C SER A 105 -9.94 -10.17 6.61
N SER A 106 -10.47 -8.97 6.86
CA SER A 106 -11.71 -8.49 6.23
C SER A 106 -11.55 -8.25 4.72
N MET A 107 -10.32 -8.24 4.21
CA MET A 107 -10.00 -8.04 2.80
C MET A 107 -10.00 -9.31 1.95
N SER A 108 -10.25 -10.48 2.55
CA SER A 108 -10.15 -11.77 1.85
C SER A 108 -11.09 -11.89 0.64
N ASP A 109 -12.29 -11.28 0.73
CA ASP A 109 -13.31 -11.28 -0.33
C ASP A 109 -13.25 -10.04 -1.23
N VAL A 110 -12.32 -9.12 -0.98
CA VAL A 110 -12.15 -7.92 -1.80
C VAL A 110 -11.35 -8.31 -3.05
N PRO A 111 -11.86 -8.07 -4.27
CA PRO A 111 -11.11 -8.34 -5.48
C PRO A 111 -9.80 -7.55 -5.51
N ASP A 112 -8.72 -8.23 -5.87
CA ASP A 112 -7.46 -7.56 -6.16
C ASP A 112 -7.49 -6.98 -7.57
N ARG A 113 -7.17 -5.69 -7.68
CA ARG A 113 -7.17 -4.91 -8.93
C ARG A 113 -6.00 -3.93 -9.03
N MET A 114 -5.14 -3.91 -8.01
CA MET A 114 -4.03 -2.98 -7.97
C MET A 114 -2.93 -3.47 -8.90
N VAL A 115 -2.67 -2.71 -9.95
CA VAL A 115 -1.67 -3.03 -10.97
C VAL A 115 -0.33 -2.37 -10.65
N LYS A 116 -0.33 -1.24 -9.94
CA LYS A 116 0.92 -0.59 -9.52
C LYS A 116 0.89 -0.19 -8.06
N LEU A 117 1.94 -0.58 -7.35
CA LEU A 117 2.23 -0.13 -6.00
C LEU A 117 3.59 0.55 -5.99
N LYS A 118 3.62 1.78 -5.49
CA LYS A 118 4.82 2.60 -5.43
C LYS A 118 4.93 3.22 -4.05
N LEU A 119 5.94 2.84 -3.28
CA LEU A 119 6.33 3.47 -2.02
C LEU A 119 7.70 4.11 -2.22
N GLN A 120 7.86 5.38 -1.86
CA GLN A 120 9.13 6.09 -1.96
C GLN A 120 9.41 6.95 -0.74
N ASN A 121 10.70 7.12 -0.42
CA ASN A 121 11.19 8.04 0.61
C ASN A 121 10.44 7.90 1.94
N SER A 122 10.11 6.67 2.33
CA SER A 122 9.20 6.38 3.43
C SER A 122 9.90 5.53 4.49
N VAL A 123 9.49 5.69 5.74
CA VAL A 123 9.90 4.84 6.85
C VAL A 123 8.79 3.82 7.10
N ILE A 124 9.08 2.53 7.02
CA ILE A 124 8.12 1.48 7.35
C ILE A 124 8.36 1.01 8.78
N GLU A 125 7.38 1.26 9.63
CA GLU A 125 7.31 0.71 10.97
C GLU A 125 6.84 -0.75 10.91
N SER A 126 7.65 -1.65 11.46
CA SER A 126 7.40 -3.09 11.43
C SER A 126 7.44 -3.68 12.83
N SER A 127 6.28 -4.17 13.29
CA SER A 127 6.19 -5.00 14.49
C SER A 127 6.75 -6.38 14.21
N VAL A 128 7.75 -6.80 14.98
CA VAL A 128 8.34 -8.16 14.89
C VAL A 128 7.25 -9.23 15.03
N PHE A 129 6.27 -9.00 15.91
CA PHE A 129 5.18 -9.95 16.15
C PHE A 129 4.22 -10.03 14.96
N ASP A 130 3.88 -8.90 14.34
CA ASP A 130 3.01 -8.89 13.15
C ASP A 130 3.69 -9.59 11.99
N THR A 131 4.98 -9.30 11.77
CA THR A 131 5.82 -10.00 10.79
C THR A 131 5.84 -11.50 11.05
N LEU A 132 6.08 -11.97 12.29
CA LEU A 132 6.06 -13.40 12.61
C LEU A 132 4.68 -14.04 12.41
N SER A 133 3.61 -13.30 12.72
CA SER A 133 2.22 -13.77 12.63
C SER A 133 1.77 -14.01 11.19
N ILE A 134 2.29 -13.26 10.23
CA ILE A 134 2.03 -13.44 8.80
C ILE A 134 2.36 -14.87 8.38
N PHE A 135 3.46 -15.42 8.87
CA PHE A 135 3.91 -16.74 8.47
C PHE A 135 3.28 -17.90 9.25
N SER A 136 2.68 -17.65 10.42
CA SER A 136 2.04 -18.72 11.20
C SER A 136 0.61 -19.01 10.73
N LYS A 137 0.05 -18.17 9.85
CA LYS A 137 -1.32 -18.32 9.38
C LYS A 137 -1.34 -19.17 8.11
N GLU A 138 -1.94 -20.36 8.21
CA GLU A 138 -2.26 -21.22 7.05
C GLU A 138 -3.12 -20.48 6.00
N SER A 139 -3.83 -19.43 6.41
CA SER A 139 -4.69 -18.59 5.59
C SER A 139 -4.03 -17.30 5.07
N PHE A 140 -2.69 -17.25 4.99
CA PHE A 140 -1.99 -16.06 4.50
C PHE A 140 -2.53 -15.60 3.14
N ASP A 141 -3.00 -14.37 3.04
CA ASP A 141 -3.39 -13.74 1.78
C ASP A 141 -2.13 -13.24 1.06
N CYS A 142 -1.96 -13.64 -0.20
CA CYS A 142 -0.84 -13.24 -1.05
C CYS A 142 -0.85 -11.75 -1.42
N GLY A 143 -1.83 -10.97 -0.96
CA GLY A 143 -1.86 -9.55 -1.19
C GLY A 143 -2.20 -9.20 -2.63
N GLN A 144 -1.35 -8.38 -3.26
CA GLN A 144 -1.62 -7.74 -4.54
C GLN A 144 -1.03 -8.58 -5.68
N GLN A 145 -1.63 -9.73 -5.96
CA GLN A 145 -1.20 -10.66 -7.03
C GLN A 145 -1.40 -10.11 -8.45
N THR A 146 -2.18 -9.03 -8.61
CA THR A 146 -2.44 -8.36 -9.89
C THR A 146 -1.42 -7.27 -10.24
N LEU A 147 -0.40 -7.04 -9.40
CA LEU A 147 0.64 -6.07 -9.66
C LEU A 147 1.40 -6.41 -10.95
N SER A 148 1.57 -5.42 -11.82
CA SER A 148 2.55 -5.43 -12.89
C SER A 148 3.85 -4.70 -12.54
N ALA A 149 3.77 -3.74 -11.62
CA ALA A 149 4.93 -3.01 -11.12
C ALA A 149 4.87 -2.80 -9.61
N LEU A 150 5.98 -3.11 -8.95
CA LEU A 150 6.21 -2.86 -7.53
C LEU A 150 7.48 -2.04 -7.35
N VAL A 151 7.33 -0.82 -6.84
CA VAL A 151 8.43 0.13 -6.65
C VAL A 151 8.50 0.49 -5.16
N MET A 152 9.65 0.23 -4.53
CA MET A 152 9.94 0.53 -3.13
C MET A 152 11.33 1.14 -3.04
N GLN A 153 11.44 2.45 -3.27
CA GLN A 153 12.73 3.15 -3.35
C GLN A 153 12.99 4.04 -2.14
N ASN A 154 14.25 4.12 -1.71
CA ASN A 154 14.66 4.92 -0.56
C ASN A 154 13.81 4.61 0.69
N ILE A 155 13.51 3.33 0.92
CA ILE A 155 12.75 2.89 2.09
C ILE A 155 13.70 2.53 3.23
N SER A 156 13.39 2.99 4.44
CA SER A 156 14.02 2.52 5.67
C SER A 156 13.00 1.81 6.55
N TYR A 157 13.46 0.91 7.41
CA TYR A 157 12.60 0.15 8.32
C TYR A 157 12.89 0.53 9.77
N GLU A 158 11.83 0.73 10.55
CA GLU A 158 11.89 0.90 11.99
C GLU A 158 11.24 -0.31 12.67
N LEU A 159 12.02 -1.07 13.44
CA LEU A 159 11.53 -2.24 14.14
C LEU A 159 10.93 -1.87 15.48
N ILE A 160 9.69 -2.29 15.68
CA ILE A 160 8.98 -2.11 16.95
C ILE A 160 8.78 -3.45 17.65
N LEU A 161 9.07 -3.43 18.95
CA LEU A 161 8.87 -4.53 19.86
C LEU A 161 7.68 -4.16 20.75
N GLU A 162 6.49 -4.66 20.41
CA GLU A 162 5.29 -4.59 21.26
C GLU A 162 4.99 -5.99 21.84
N PRO A 163 4.58 -6.13 23.12
CA PRO A 163 3.76 -5.17 23.84
C PRO A 163 4.55 -4.32 24.84
N LYS A 164 3.88 -3.27 25.31
CA LYS A 164 4.29 -2.30 26.35
C LYS A 164 4.89 -2.88 27.65
N ASP A 165 4.98 -4.21 27.79
CA ASP A 165 5.49 -4.95 28.95
C ASP A 165 6.94 -5.44 28.80
N ILE A 166 7.61 -5.23 27.65
CA ILE A 166 9.03 -5.57 27.49
C ILE A 166 9.89 -4.39 28.00
N THR A 167 10.08 -4.31 29.32
CA THR A 167 10.73 -3.18 29.99
C THR A 167 12.26 -3.21 30.01
N SER A 168 12.92 -4.30 29.57
CA SER A 168 14.39 -4.41 29.63
C SER A 168 15.07 -4.33 28.25
N LEU A 169 16.17 -3.57 28.16
CA LEU A 169 17.02 -3.47 26.96
C LEU A 169 17.61 -4.83 26.55
N GLU A 170 17.88 -5.73 27.49
CA GLU A 170 18.37 -7.09 27.22
C GLU A 170 17.35 -7.93 26.44
N SER A 171 16.05 -7.76 26.74
CA SER A 171 14.97 -8.45 26.02
C SER A 171 14.88 -7.98 24.57
N LYS A 172 15.23 -6.73 24.28
CA LYS A 172 15.21 -6.18 22.91
C LYS A 172 16.29 -6.79 22.03
N GLY A 173 17.52 -6.90 22.54
CA GLY A 173 18.63 -7.54 21.81
C GLY A 173 18.32 -9.00 21.48
N VAL A 174 17.80 -9.75 22.45
CA VAL A 174 17.43 -11.17 22.26
C VAL A 174 16.29 -11.34 21.24
N ILE A 175 15.32 -10.43 21.16
CA ILE A 175 14.22 -10.54 20.18
C ILE A 175 14.68 -10.13 18.78
N MET A 176 15.58 -9.16 18.65
CA MET A 176 16.17 -8.81 17.35
C MET A 176 17.03 -9.97 16.83
N ASP A 177 17.90 -10.53 17.69
CA ASP A 177 18.69 -11.72 17.36
C ASP A 177 17.78 -12.92 17.06
N ALA A 178 16.67 -13.06 17.79
CA ALA A 178 15.67 -14.09 17.51
C ALA A 178 14.93 -13.85 16.19
N GLY A 179 14.63 -12.61 15.81
CA GLY A 179 14.06 -12.29 14.50
C GLY A 179 15.00 -12.72 13.38
N ASP A 180 16.27 -12.35 13.48
CA ASP A 180 17.31 -12.71 12.51
C ASP A 180 17.57 -14.21 12.45
N VAL A 181 17.35 -14.95 13.53
CA VAL A 181 17.48 -16.42 13.58
C VAL A 181 16.20 -17.16 13.19
N LEU A 182 15.02 -16.62 13.51
CA LEU A 182 13.73 -17.30 13.30
C LEU A 182 13.19 -17.10 11.88
N LEU A 183 13.40 -15.91 11.29
CA LEU A 183 12.90 -15.59 9.95
C LEU A 183 13.53 -16.47 8.85
N PRO A 184 14.84 -16.76 8.84
CA PRO A 184 15.45 -17.60 7.80
C PRO A 184 15.17 -19.10 7.99
N ASN A 185 14.87 -19.54 9.21
CA ASN A 185 14.73 -20.95 9.57
C ASN A 185 13.28 -21.43 9.59
N LYS A 186 12.31 -20.58 9.26
CA LYS A 186 10.91 -20.96 9.22
C LYS A 186 10.64 -21.83 7.99
N GLU A 187 9.97 -22.96 8.20
CA GLU A 187 9.54 -23.81 7.08
C GLU A 187 8.67 -22.97 6.12
N PRO A 188 8.96 -23.01 4.81
CA PRO A 188 8.18 -22.26 3.84
C PRO A 188 6.71 -22.67 3.91
N SER A 189 5.82 -21.68 3.84
CA SER A 189 4.38 -21.94 3.72
C SER A 189 4.12 -22.83 2.51
N THR A 190 3.20 -23.79 2.65
CA THR A 190 2.76 -24.61 1.51
C THR A 190 1.99 -23.80 0.46
N LYS A 191 1.52 -22.60 0.82
CA LYS A 191 0.81 -21.71 -0.08
C LYS A 191 1.80 -20.87 -0.89
N MET A 192 1.88 -21.18 -2.17
CA MET A 192 2.65 -20.40 -3.14
C MET A 192 1.80 -19.27 -3.75
N CYS A 193 2.27 -18.04 -3.63
CA CYS A 193 1.68 -16.86 -4.23
C CYS A 193 2.10 -16.75 -5.69
N ASN A 194 1.18 -16.38 -6.58
CA ASN A 194 1.48 -16.30 -8.00
C ASN A 194 1.19 -14.89 -8.52
N TYR A 195 2.25 -14.17 -8.91
CA TYR A 195 2.20 -12.81 -9.42
C TYR A 195 2.42 -12.84 -10.93
N LYS A 196 1.42 -13.34 -11.65
CA LYS A 196 1.51 -13.65 -13.09
C LYS A 196 1.85 -12.46 -13.96
N ASP A 197 1.48 -11.26 -13.52
CA ASP A 197 1.60 -10.04 -14.29
C ASP A 197 2.76 -9.16 -13.84
N LEU A 198 3.49 -9.54 -12.79
CA LEU A 198 4.59 -8.75 -12.25
C LEU A 198 5.78 -8.76 -13.20
N GLU A 199 6.02 -7.62 -13.83
CA GLU A 199 7.06 -7.41 -14.83
C GLU A 199 8.25 -6.63 -14.27
N LYS A 200 8.00 -5.76 -13.27
CA LYS A 200 9.00 -4.89 -12.67
C LYS A 200 8.95 -4.92 -11.14
N ILE A 201 10.12 -5.15 -10.54
CA ILE A 201 10.41 -4.86 -9.12
C ILE A 201 11.57 -3.87 -9.07
N ASP A 202 11.41 -2.82 -8.28
CA ASP A 202 12.44 -1.79 -8.09
C ASP A 202 12.57 -1.47 -6.61
N ILE A 203 13.61 -1.98 -5.98
CA ILE A 203 13.89 -1.85 -4.53
C ILE A 203 15.14 -1.00 -4.27
N SER A 204 15.54 -0.17 -5.23
CA SER A 204 16.82 0.56 -5.17
C SER A 204 16.90 1.50 -3.95
N ASN A 205 18.10 1.57 -3.36
CA ASN A 205 18.45 2.44 -2.23
C ASN A 205 17.61 2.22 -0.96
N SER A 206 16.93 1.08 -0.85
CA SER A 206 16.21 0.71 0.37
C SER A 206 17.16 -0.05 1.30
N ILE A 207 17.31 0.44 2.54
CA ILE A 207 18.21 -0.13 3.56
C ILE A 207 17.42 -1.20 4.33
N ASP A 208 18.00 -2.40 4.48
CA ASP A 208 17.46 -3.55 5.23
C ASP A 208 16.08 -4.07 4.80
N GLY A 209 15.44 -3.42 3.83
CA GLY A 209 14.10 -3.77 3.37
C GLY A 209 14.00 -5.10 2.67
N MET A 210 15.09 -5.57 2.07
CA MET A 210 15.15 -6.88 1.44
C MET A 210 14.77 -7.98 2.43
N THR A 211 15.30 -8.00 3.65
CA THR A 211 15.01 -9.10 4.59
C THR A 211 13.54 -9.17 4.95
N TYR A 212 12.86 -8.04 5.16
CA TYR A 212 11.45 -8.01 5.54
C TYR A 212 10.49 -8.14 4.36
N PHE A 213 10.90 -7.68 3.19
CA PHE A 213 10.13 -7.74 1.95
C PHE A 213 10.27 -9.07 1.20
N ILE A 214 11.44 -9.73 1.29
CA ILE A 214 11.70 -11.05 0.69
C ILE A 214 10.79 -12.11 1.29
N LEU A 215 10.33 -11.91 2.52
CA LEU A 215 9.58 -12.89 3.28
C LEU A 215 8.23 -13.28 2.64
N PRO A 216 7.39 -12.33 2.19
CA PRO A 216 6.26 -12.63 1.30
C PRO A 216 6.68 -13.20 -0.08
N LEU A 217 7.85 -12.83 -0.60
CA LEU A 217 8.34 -13.23 -1.93
C LEU A 217 8.99 -14.63 -1.96
N GLN A 218 9.42 -15.17 -0.82
CA GLN A 218 10.08 -16.49 -0.73
C GLN A 218 9.16 -17.64 -1.17
N ASN A 219 7.85 -17.48 -0.98
CA ASN A 219 6.83 -18.42 -1.43
C ASN A 219 6.04 -17.85 -2.61
N SER A 220 6.74 -17.28 -3.60
CA SER A 220 6.10 -16.62 -4.73
C SER A 220 6.71 -16.99 -6.08
N GLU A 221 5.86 -17.02 -7.11
CA GLU A 221 6.25 -17.15 -8.52
C GLU A 221 6.08 -15.82 -9.27
N PHE A 222 7.05 -15.50 -10.12
CA PHE A 222 7.10 -14.27 -10.92
C PHE A 222 7.41 -14.57 -12.41
N PRO A 223 6.48 -15.18 -13.16
CA PRO A 223 6.76 -15.72 -14.50
C PRO A 223 7.15 -14.67 -15.55
N LYS A 224 6.82 -13.38 -15.34
CA LYS A 224 7.15 -12.28 -16.26
C LYS A 224 8.24 -11.34 -15.75
N LEU A 225 8.73 -11.55 -14.53
CA LEU A 225 9.68 -10.62 -13.91
C LEU A 225 11.01 -10.68 -14.66
N THR A 226 11.41 -9.53 -15.19
CA THR A 226 12.72 -9.36 -15.82
C THR A 226 13.65 -8.68 -14.81
N LEU A 227 14.69 -9.41 -14.40
CA LEU A 227 15.74 -8.87 -13.53
C LEU A 227 16.67 -8.02 -14.41
N PHE A 228 16.78 -6.73 -14.11
CA PHE A 228 17.71 -5.80 -14.76
C PHE A 228 18.82 -5.38 -13.81
#